data_AF-A0A7J4QI15-F1
#
_entry.id   AF-A0A7J4QI15-F1
#
_cell.length_a   1.000
_cell.length_b   1.000
_cell.length_c   1.000
_cell.angle_alpha   90.00
_cell.angle_beta   90.00
_cell.angle_gamma   90.00
#
_symmetry.space_group_name_H-M   'P 1'
#
loop_
_entity.id
_entity.type
_entity.pdbx_description
1 polymer ?
#
loop_
_entity_poly.entity_id
_entity_poly.type
_entity_poly.pdbx_seq_one_letter_code
_entity_poly.pdbx_strand_id
1 'polypeptide(L)'
;MAKGYRVEEGKIILDRELTELDCFVQEFLAVLKKHSDYLVVSGYVSIATGRTRGTEDIDVIIPVMGLKKFESLFEGISYSFWCYQGDEAKPRVLISF
;
A
#
# COMPACT_ATOMS: atom_id res chain seq x y z
N MET A 1 26.92 -11.07 -1.76
CA MET A 1 25.56 -11.43 -2.21
C MET A 1 25.15 -10.44 -3.29
N ALA A 2 24.62 -10.91 -4.42
CA ALA A 2 24.04 -10.00 -5.42
C ALA A 2 22.92 -9.19 -4.76
N LYS A 3 22.77 -7.92 -5.14
CA LYS A 3 21.63 -7.12 -4.68
C LYS A 3 20.37 -7.74 -5.27
N GLY A 4 19.39 -8.09 -4.44
CA GLY A 4 18.10 -8.66 -4.90
C GLY A 4 17.18 -7.64 -5.60
N TYR A 5 17.76 -6.55 -6.12
CA TYR A 5 17.07 -5.50 -6.86
C TYR A 5 18.09 -4.76 -7.75
N ARG A 6 17.57 -4.11 -8.78
CA ARG A 6 18.31 -3.18 -9.64
C ARG A 6 17.51 -1.90 -9.87
N VAL A 7 18.17 -0.84 -10.29
CA VAL A 7 17.53 0.45 -10.62
C VAL A 7 17.66 0.67 -12.12
N GLU A 8 16.53 0.77 -12.81
CA GLU A 8 16.44 0.97 -14.26
C GLU A 8 15.44 2.09 -14.54
N GLU A 9 15.85 3.13 -15.28
CA GLU A 9 14.96 4.24 -15.69
C GLU A 9 14.19 4.88 -14.52
N GLY A 10 14.82 5.01 -13.35
CA GLY A 10 14.18 5.55 -12.14
C GLY A 10 13.21 4.60 -11.44
N LYS A 11 13.16 3.32 -11.85
CA LYS A 11 12.35 2.27 -11.22
C LYS A 11 13.24 1.33 -10.43
N ILE A 12 12.72 0.83 -9.31
CA ILE A 12 13.31 -0.30 -8.58
C ILE A 12 12.70 -1.57 -9.19
N ILE A 13 13.55 -2.42 -9.76
CA ILE A 13 13.15 -3.74 -10.25
C ILE A 13 13.64 -4.77 -9.25
N LEU A 14 12.72 -5.54 -8.66
CA LEU A 14 13.06 -6.64 -7.76
C LEU A 14 13.65 -7.79 -8.60
N ASP A 15 14.85 -8.23 -8.24
CA ASP A 15 15.58 -9.31 -8.89
C ASP A 15 15.82 -10.44 -7.89
N ARG A 16 14.71 -10.88 -7.31
CA ARG A 16 14.58 -11.93 -6.31
C ARG A 16 13.20 -12.55 -6.41
N GLU A 17 13.00 -13.70 -5.78
CA GLU A 17 11.65 -14.24 -5.61
C GLU A 17 10.77 -13.26 -4.82
N LEU A 18 9.51 -13.13 -5.25
CA LEU A 18 8.52 -12.30 -4.58
C LEU A 18 8.09 -12.97 -3.27
N THR A 19 8.10 -12.19 -2.20
CA THR A 19 7.56 -12.59 -0.91
C THR A 19 6.05 -12.41 -0.88
N GLU A 20 5.39 -13.01 0.11
CA GLU A 20 3.96 -12.78 0.38
C GLU A 20 3.65 -11.29 0.55
N LEU A 21 4.54 -10.53 1.20
CA LEU A 21 4.39 -9.09 1.35
C LEU A 21 4.45 -8.36 0.00
N ASP A 22 5.35 -8.76 -0.92
CA ASP A 22 5.41 -8.14 -2.26
C ASP A 22 4.13 -8.41 -3.05
N CYS A 23 3.63 -9.65 -2.99
CA CYS A 23 2.37 -10.03 -3.63
C CYS A 23 1.19 -9.24 -3.04
N PHE A 24 1.11 -9.14 -1.71
CA PHE A 24 0.09 -8.36 -1.03
C PHE A 24 0.13 -6.89 -1.42
N VAL A 25 1.32 -6.26 -1.45
CA VAL A 25 1.50 -4.88 -1.94
C VAL A 25 0.98 -4.76 -3.37
N GLN A 26 1.36 -5.68 -4.25
CA GLN A 26 0.95 -5.65 -5.65
C GLN A 26 -0.58 -5.72 -5.80
N GLU A 27 -1.24 -6.59 -5.06
CA GLU A 27 -2.70 -6.74 -5.08
C GLU A 27 -3.41 -5.50 -4.53
N PHE A 28 -2.95 -4.98 -3.38
CA PHE A 28 -3.53 -3.79 -2.76
C PHE A 28 -3.41 -2.56 -3.67
N LEU A 29 -2.21 -2.36 -4.25
CA LEU A 29 -1.96 -1.26 -5.17
C LEU A 29 -2.74 -1.39 -6.48
N ALA A 30 -3.06 -2.62 -6.92
CA ALA A 30 -3.90 -2.83 -8.10
C ALA A 30 -5.33 -2.31 -7.91
N VAL A 31 -5.85 -2.31 -6.67
CA VAL A 31 -7.11 -1.66 -6.32
C VAL A 31 -6.91 -0.16 -6.17
N LEU A 32 -5.95 0.26 -5.34
CA LEU A 32 -5.73 1.67 -5.01
C LEU A 32 -5.51 2.56 -6.25
N LYS A 33 -4.72 2.09 -7.22
CA LYS A 33 -4.39 2.83 -8.45
C LYS A 33 -5.59 3.18 -9.33
N LYS A 34 -6.72 2.49 -9.17
CA LYS A 34 -7.96 2.78 -9.89
C LYS A 34 -8.67 4.02 -9.35
N HIS A 35 -8.38 4.40 -8.11
CA HIS A 35 -9.08 5.47 -7.40
C HIS A 35 -8.15 6.63 -7.04
N SER A 36 -6.85 6.40 -6.87
CA SER A 36 -5.91 7.45 -6.45
C SER A 36 -4.49 7.20 -6.92
N ASP A 37 -3.76 8.29 -7.15
CA ASP A 37 -2.30 8.26 -7.09
C ASP A 37 -1.85 7.85 -5.68
N TYR A 38 -0.66 7.28 -5.58
CA TYR A 38 -0.13 6.80 -4.32
C TYR A 38 1.40 6.84 -4.30
N LEU A 39 1.96 6.86 -3.09
CA LEU A 39 3.38 6.70 -2.83
C LEU A 39 3.56 5.69 -1.70
N VAL A 40 4.24 4.57 -1.99
CA VAL A 40 4.62 3.59 -0.96
C VAL A 40 5.84 4.12 -0.20
N VAL A 41 5.80 4.06 1.12
CA VAL A 41 6.85 4.64 1.99
C VAL A 41 7.31 3.64 3.05
N SER A 42 8.21 4.07 3.95
CA SER A 42 8.56 3.35 5.18
C SER A 42 9.25 1.99 4.95
N GLY A 43 8.91 0.99 5.76
CA GLY A 43 9.59 -0.31 5.88
C GLY A 43 9.67 -1.07 4.57
N TYR A 44 8.57 -1.13 3.81
CA TYR A 44 8.52 -1.86 2.55
C TYR A 44 9.55 -1.35 1.54
N VAL A 45 9.74 -0.03 1.40
CA VAL A 45 10.74 0.55 0.50
C VAL A 45 12.16 0.09 0.88
N SER A 46 12.44 -0.04 2.17
CA SER A 46 13.74 -0.56 2.65
C SER A 46 13.94 -2.04 2.31
N ILE A 47 12.89 -2.86 2.41
CA ILE A 47 12.93 -4.30 2.10
C ILE A 47 13.07 -4.51 0.58
N ALA A 48 12.28 -3.79 -0.21
CA ALA A 48 12.36 -3.78 -1.67
C ALA A 48 13.78 -3.42 -2.16
N THR A 49 14.49 -2.57 -1.43
CA THR A 49 15.89 -2.18 -1.72
C THR A 49 16.94 -3.03 -0.97
N GLY A 50 16.57 -4.24 -0.56
CA GLY A 50 17.51 -5.27 -0.11
C GLY A 50 18.04 -5.10 1.33
N ARG A 51 17.41 -4.27 2.17
CA ARG A 51 17.72 -4.27 3.61
C ARG A 51 17.04 -5.44 4.31
N THR A 52 17.82 -6.19 5.10
CA THR A 52 17.30 -7.20 6.02
C THR A 52 16.65 -6.53 7.23
N ARG A 53 15.35 -6.23 7.11
CA ARG A 53 14.47 -5.81 8.20
C ARG A 53 13.13 -6.50 7.99
N GLY A 54 12.50 -6.98 9.06
CA GLY A 54 11.09 -7.39 8.99
C GLY A 54 10.17 -6.16 9.05
N THR A 55 9.14 -6.15 8.22
CA THR A 55 7.94 -5.32 8.40
C THR A 55 6.77 -6.20 8.01
N GLU A 56 5.68 -6.10 8.77
CA GLU A 56 4.44 -6.80 8.45
C GLU A 56 3.45 -5.84 7.76
N ASP A 57 3.62 -4.54 7.98
CA ASP A 57 2.74 -3.49 7.49
C ASP A 57 3.29 -2.77 6.25
N ILE A 58 2.36 -2.17 5.48
CA ILE A 58 2.65 -1.35 4.30
C ILE A 58 2.06 0.04 4.51
N ASP A 59 2.94 1.04 4.49
CA ASP A 59 2.56 2.43 4.59
C ASP A 59 2.43 3.06 3.19
N VAL A 60 1.31 3.72 2.93
CA VAL A 60 1.04 4.41 1.66
C VAL A 60 0.53 5.82 1.92
N ILE A 61 1.09 6.80 1.21
CA ILE A 61 0.59 8.17 1.16
C ILE A 61 -0.28 8.31 -0.08
N ILE A 62 -1.46 8.90 0.09
CA ILE A 62 -2.41 9.19 -1.00
C ILE A 62 -2.83 10.66 -0.95
N PRO A 63 -3.14 11.30 -2.09
CA PRO A 63 -3.74 12.62 -2.13
C PRO A 63 -5.01 12.70 -1.29
N VAL A 64 -5.24 13.88 -0.69
CA VAL A 64 -6.50 14.18 0.00
C VAL A 64 -7.66 13.97 -0.96
N MET A 65 -8.71 13.29 -0.51
CA MET A 65 -9.89 13.01 -1.29
C MET A 65 -11.16 13.38 -0.54
N GLY A 66 -12.17 13.83 -1.29
CA GLY A 66 -13.51 14.05 -0.74
C GLY A 66 -14.24 12.73 -0.46
N LEU A 67 -15.29 12.81 0.36
CA LEU A 67 -16.04 11.66 0.84
C LEU A 67 -16.48 10.70 -0.27
N LYS A 68 -17.08 11.20 -1.35
CA LYS A 68 -17.53 10.35 -2.48
C LYS A 68 -16.41 9.52 -3.10
N LYS A 69 -15.23 10.12 -3.26
CA LYS A 69 -14.06 9.43 -3.83
C LYS A 69 -13.52 8.39 -2.84
N PHE A 70 -13.55 8.71 -1.55
CA PHE A 70 -13.21 7.76 -0.50
C PHE A 70 -14.20 6.59 -0.43
N GLU A 71 -15.51 6.83 -0.55
CA GLU A 71 -16.53 5.77 -0.59
C GLU A 71 -16.26 4.78 -1.73
N SER A 72 -15.95 5.28 -2.94
CA SER A 72 -15.59 4.42 -4.07
C SER A 72 -14.29 3.64 -3.84
N LEU A 73 -13.28 4.25 -3.21
CA LEU A 73 -12.05 3.55 -2.83
C LEU A 73 -12.35 2.46 -1.79
N PHE A 74 -13.10 2.79 -0.75
CA PHE A 74 -13.45 1.88 0.34
C PHE A 74 -14.23 0.66 -0.18
N GLU A 75 -15.22 0.88 -1.05
CA GLU A 75 -15.96 -0.21 -1.70
C GLU A 75 -15.00 -1.12 -2.48
N GLY A 76 -14.12 -0.55 -3.30
CA GLY A 76 -13.13 -1.30 -4.06
C GLY A 76 -12.17 -2.11 -3.18
N ILE A 77 -11.70 -1.53 -2.06
CA ILE A 77 -10.84 -2.22 -1.10
C ILE A 77 -11.63 -3.35 -0.40
N SER A 78 -12.84 -3.06 0.09
CA SER A 78 -13.65 -4.00 0.87
C SER A 78 -14.05 -5.27 0.10
N TYR A 79 -14.02 -5.22 -1.22
CA TYR A 79 -14.27 -6.39 -2.07
C TYR A 79 -13.12 -7.42 -2.03
N SER A 80 -11.89 -6.98 -1.76
CA SER A 80 -10.69 -7.82 -1.83
C SER A 80 -9.89 -7.87 -0.52
N PHE A 81 -10.16 -6.96 0.40
CA PHE A 81 -9.42 -6.80 1.65
C PHE A 81 -10.39 -6.54 2.80
N TRP A 82 -10.00 -6.98 4.01
CA TRP A 82 -10.73 -6.67 5.21
C TRP A 82 -10.31 -5.30 5.78
N CYS A 83 -11.28 -4.40 5.94
CA CYS A 83 -11.08 -3.09 6.55
C CYS A 83 -11.14 -3.20 8.09
N TYR A 84 -9.98 -3.21 8.75
CA TYR A 84 -9.89 -3.44 10.20
C TYR A 84 -10.52 -2.31 11.05
N GLN A 85 -10.38 -1.05 10.64
CA GLN A 85 -10.85 0.12 11.41
C GLN A 85 -12.32 0.50 11.16
N GLY A 86 -13.05 -0.29 10.36
CA GLY A 86 -14.49 -0.12 10.21
C GLY A 86 -15.06 -0.71 8.93
N ASP A 87 -16.36 -1.00 8.99
CA ASP A 87 -17.12 -1.66 7.91
C ASP A 87 -17.85 -0.66 7.01
N GLU A 88 -17.77 0.64 7.29
CA GLU A 88 -18.50 1.68 6.57
C GLU A 88 -17.64 2.92 6.30
N ALA A 89 -17.79 3.51 5.13
CA ALA A 89 -17.15 4.77 4.72
C ALA A 89 -17.88 6.01 5.27
N LYS A 90 -18.18 6.04 6.57
CA LYS A 90 -18.87 7.18 7.21
C LYS A 90 -17.86 8.09 7.95
N PRO A 91 -17.99 9.42 7.83
CA PRO A 91 -17.22 10.34 8.67
C PRO A 91 -17.49 10.02 10.15
N ARG A 92 -16.45 9.65 10.89
CA ARG A 92 -16.53 9.54 12.35
C ARG A 92 -16.01 10.82 12.98
N VAL A 93 -16.78 11.37 13.90
CA VAL A 93 -16.27 12.40 14.81
C VAL A 93 -15.27 11.70 15.73
N LEU A 94 -13.98 11.98 15.54
CA LEU A 94 -12.96 11.60 16.51
C LEU A 94 -13.21 12.43 17.77
N ILE A 95 -13.79 11.80 18.78
CA ILE A 95 -13.88 12.39 20.11
C ILE A 95 -12.51 12.16 20.74
N SER A 96 -11.71 13.22 20.85
CA SER A 96 -10.48 13.21 21.64
C SER A 96 -10.84 13.16 23.13
N PHE A 97 -10.29 12.19 23.85
CA PHE A 97 -10.29 12.13 25.32
C PHE A 97 -9.15 12.98 25.89
#